data_AF-A0A535C955-F1
#
_entry.id   AF-A0A535C955-F1
#
_cell.length_a   1.000
_cell.length_b   1.000
_cell.length_c   1.000
_cell.angle_alpha   90.00
_cell.angle_beta   90.00
_cell.angle_gamma   90.00
#
_symmetry.space_group_name_H-M   'P 1'
#
loop_
_entity.id
_entity.type
_entity.pdbx_description
1 polymer ?
#
loop_
_entity_poly.entity_id
_entity_poly.type
_entity_poly.pdbx_seq_one_letter_code
_entity_poly.pdbx_strand_id
1 'polypeptide(L)'
;MTSGQAGSAGPSAVLRRALLAWGLGDVALGRRWAGIAWLVAEILAVAALVYLFTGLADTSGYLIPFLAGVLFLTAWAVQAALAYQAALREGAGRYLGGSRAAAASMAWLTVPLLLWGTGFWLVSGTASSPAAALDRFETSWPALASGGSLDPGIETYGGFSASARTALGTLQRLCAQGSLSSDCSTSARNLLRDVRIAVVPADADEATASVTVVSFERRPSRFLGIFSATELVPVPRQTLLTIHLRALPAPLPGGLELGARRWRIVGAAAA
;
A
#
# COMPACT_ATOMS: atom_id res chain seq x y z
N MET A 1 -6.25 -18.41 56.03
CA MET A 1 -5.60 -18.26 54.72
C MET A 1 -6.10 -19.39 53.82
N THR A 2 -7.20 -19.15 53.10
CA THR A 2 -7.72 -20.06 52.09
C THR A 2 -6.88 -19.90 50.83
N SER A 3 -6.13 -20.93 50.48
CA SER A 3 -5.48 -21.07 49.18
C SER A 3 -6.56 -21.06 48.10
N GLY A 4 -6.79 -19.88 47.50
CA GLY A 4 -7.69 -19.72 46.38
C GLY A 4 -7.25 -20.63 45.25
N GLN A 5 -8.03 -21.68 44.97
CA GLN A 5 -7.92 -22.45 43.75
C GLN A 5 -8.08 -21.48 42.59
N ALA A 6 -6.97 -21.09 41.97
CA ALA A 6 -6.99 -20.37 40.71
C ALA A 6 -7.67 -21.30 39.70
N GLY A 7 -8.96 -21.04 39.43
CA GLY A 7 -9.75 -21.81 38.49
C GLY A 7 -9.03 -21.85 37.15
N SER A 8 -8.61 -23.03 36.72
CA SER A 8 -8.02 -23.23 35.40
C SER A 8 -9.01 -22.74 34.36
N ALA A 9 -8.57 -21.81 33.51
CA ALA A 9 -9.42 -21.25 32.46
C ALA A 9 -9.91 -22.38 31.56
N GLY A 10 -11.23 -22.44 31.30
CA GLY A 10 -11.79 -23.44 30.40
C GLY A 10 -11.20 -23.35 28.98
N PRO A 11 -11.18 -24.44 28.21
CA PRO A 11 -10.54 -24.49 26.88
C PRO A 11 -10.99 -23.39 25.92
N SER A 12 -12.28 -23.01 25.96
CA SER A 12 -12.84 -21.93 25.15
C SER A 12 -12.30 -20.54 25.55
N ALA A 13 -12.05 -20.31 26.84
CA ALA A 13 -11.47 -19.06 27.33
C ALA A 13 -9.99 -18.96 26.95
N VAL A 14 -9.26 -20.08 26.99
CA VAL A 14 -7.86 -20.15 26.53
C VAL A 14 -7.76 -19.86 25.04
N LEU A 15 -8.62 -20.47 24.22
CA LEU A 15 -8.65 -20.22 22.78
C LEU A 15 -8.98 -18.76 22.47
N ARG A 16 -10.02 -18.18 23.10
CA ARG A 16 -10.33 -16.74 22.92
C ARG A 16 -9.15 -15.83 23.24
N ARG A 17 -8.41 -16.13 24.31
CA ARG A 17 -7.21 -15.36 24.68
C ARG A 17 -6.08 -15.54 23.68
N ALA A 18 -5.82 -16.76 23.21
CA ALA A 18 -4.79 -17.05 22.21
C ALA A 18 -5.08 -16.39 20.85
N LEU A 19 -6.36 -16.17 20.53
CA LEU A 19 -6.79 -15.46 19.32
C LEU A 19 -6.67 -13.93 19.42
N LEU A 20 -6.44 -13.37 20.61
CA LEU A 20 -6.26 -11.92 20.78
C LEU A 20 -4.80 -11.50 20.59
N ALA A 21 -3.85 -12.30 21.08
CA ALA A 21 -2.42 -12.10 20.89
C ALA A 21 -1.68 -13.42 21.09
N TRP A 22 -0.49 -13.56 20.50
CA TRP A 22 0.38 -14.71 20.70
C TRP A 22 0.67 -14.90 22.18
N GLY A 23 0.73 -16.15 22.64
CA GLY A 23 1.16 -16.45 24.00
C GLY A 23 0.15 -16.17 25.11
N LEU A 24 -0.91 -15.37 24.89
CA LEU A 24 -1.96 -15.15 25.91
C LEU A 24 -2.69 -16.45 26.30
N GLY A 25 -2.78 -17.41 25.37
CA GLY A 25 -3.27 -18.77 25.67
C GLY A 25 -2.37 -19.51 26.65
N ASP A 26 -1.05 -19.48 26.43
CA ASP A 26 -0.08 -20.11 27.32
C ASP A 26 -0.01 -19.41 28.69
N VAL A 27 -0.16 -18.08 28.75
CA VAL A 27 -0.31 -17.35 30.02
C VAL A 27 -1.57 -17.80 30.76
N ALA A 28 -2.69 -18.01 30.06
CA ALA A 28 -3.94 -18.49 30.67
C ALA A 28 -3.83 -19.92 31.23
N LEU A 29 -2.94 -20.74 30.67
CA LEU A 29 -2.59 -22.08 31.17
C LEU A 29 -1.55 -22.06 32.29
N GLY A 30 -1.11 -20.87 32.73
CA GLY A 30 -0.07 -20.73 33.77
C GLY A 30 1.36 -20.92 33.26
N ARG A 31 1.57 -21.14 31.96
CA ARG A 31 2.89 -21.28 31.31
C ARG A 31 3.49 -19.91 31.01
N ARG A 32 3.70 -19.10 32.05
CA ARG A 32 4.08 -17.68 31.95
C ARG A 32 5.28 -17.40 31.04
N TRP A 33 6.36 -18.16 31.20
CA TRP A 33 7.59 -17.95 30.41
C TRP A 33 7.38 -18.23 28.92
N ALA A 34 6.67 -19.32 28.58
CA ALA A 34 6.33 -19.62 27.19
C ALA A 34 5.41 -18.54 26.60
N GLY A 35 4.41 -18.10 27.37
CA GLY A 35 3.52 -17.02 26.95
C GLY A 35 4.24 -15.69 26.70
N ILE A 36 5.18 -15.29 27.57
CA ILE A 36 6.00 -14.08 27.39
C ILE A 36 6.89 -14.22 26.15
N ALA A 37 7.54 -15.37 25.94
CA ALA A 37 8.38 -15.61 24.77
C ALA A 37 7.58 -15.45 23.46
N TRP A 38 6.35 -15.96 23.42
CA TRP A 38 5.44 -15.80 22.29
C TRP A 38 5.01 -14.34 22.05
N LEU A 39 4.72 -13.59 23.11
CA LEU A 39 4.40 -12.15 23.00
C LEU A 39 5.59 -11.35 22.44
N VAL A 40 6.81 -11.65 22.90
CA VAL A 40 8.03 -11.02 22.37
C VAL A 40 8.22 -11.39 20.89
N ALA A 41 8.00 -12.65 20.52
CA ALA A 41 8.08 -13.12 19.15
C ALA A 41 7.05 -12.42 18.24
N GLU A 42 5.84 -12.17 18.72
CA GLU A 42 4.82 -11.39 18.00
C GLU A 42 5.29 -9.96 17.73
N ILE A 43 5.81 -9.27 18.75
CA ILE A 43 6.33 -7.90 18.59
C ILE A 43 7.45 -7.87 17.55
N LEU A 44 8.38 -8.82 17.61
CA LEU A 44 9.48 -8.92 16.64
C LEU A 44 8.98 -9.24 15.23
N ALA A 45 8.00 -10.14 15.09
CA ALA A 45 7.41 -10.48 13.80
C ALA A 45 6.65 -9.30 13.19
N VAL A 46 5.88 -8.56 13.99
CA VAL A 46 5.19 -7.34 13.55
C VAL A 46 6.21 -6.28 13.13
N ALA A 47 7.26 -6.05 13.92
CA ALA A 47 8.33 -5.11 13.56
C ALA A 47 9.02 -5.50 12.24
N ALA A 48 9.31 -6.80 12.06
CA ALA A 48 9.88 -7.31 10.82
C ALA A 48 8.91 -7.15 9.63
N LEU A 49 7.61 -7.40 9.81
CA LEU A 49 6.60 -7.18 8.77
C LEU A 49 6.52 -5.71 8.38
N VAL A 50 6.51 -4.79 9.35
CA VAL A 50 6.52 -3.34 9.08
C VAL A 50 7.77 -2.96 8.28
N TYR A 51 8.95 -3.45 8.68
CA TYR A 51 10.20 -3.21 7.97
C TYR A 51 10.19 -3.75 6.53
N LEU A 52 9.72 -4.99 6.33
CA LEU A 52 9.60 -5.57 4.99
C LEU A 52 8.59 -4.80 4.15
N PHE A 53 7.48 -4.37 4.73
CA PHE A 53 6.45 -3.64 4.01
C PHE A 53 6.95 -2.26 3.56
N THR A 54 7.59 -1.49 4.43
CA THR A 54 8.13 -0.17 4.06
C THR A 54 9.28 -0.25 3.06
N GLY A 55 10.10 -1.29 3.12
CA GLY A 55 11.23 -1.47 2.20
C GLY A 55 10.87 -2.09 0.86
N LEU A 56 9.88 -3.00 0.83
CA LEU A 56 9.64 -3.87 -0.33
C LEU A 56 8.28 -3.71 -1.00
N ALA A 57 7.27 -3.08 -0.36
CA ALA A 57 5.93 -2.97 -0.94
C ALA A 57 5.94 -2.29 -2.32
N ASP A 58 6.86 -1.35 -2.53
CA ASP A 58 7.03 -0.63 -3.79
C ASP A 58 8.02 -1.26 -4.77
N THR A 59 8.62 -2.39 -4.43
CA THR A 59 9.65 -3.05 -5.24
C THR A 59 9.10 -4.25 -6.01
N SER A 60 9.91 -4.91 -6.83
CA SER A 60 9.58 -6.24 -7.36
C SER A 60 9.40 -7.29 -6.25
N GLY A 61 9.91 -7.02 -5.05
CA GLY A 61 9.79 -7.87 -3.87
C GLY A 61 8.50 -7.70 -3.07
N TYR A 62 7.46 -7.01 -3.56
CA TYR A 62 6.22 -6.77 -2.81
C TYR A 62 5.50 -8.04 -2.34
N LEU A 63 5.74 -9.18 -3.00
CA LEU A 63 5.20 -10.49 -2.57
C LEU A 63 5.89 -11.02 -1.30
N ILE A 64 7.12 -10.58 -0.99
CA ILE A 64 7.86 -10.99 0.20
C ILE A 64 7.12 -10.60 1.49
N PRO A 65 6.73 -9.32 1.70
CA PRO A 65 5.95 -8.97 2.88
C PRO A 65 4.60 -9.69 2.91
N PHE A 66 3.95 -9.94 1.76
CA PHE A 66 2.72 -10.74 1.68
C PHE A 66 2.90 -12.15 2.26
N LEU A 67 3.89 -12.88 1.74
CA LEU A 67 4.18 -14.25 2.16
C LEU A 67 4.62 -14.30 3.62
N ALA A 68 5.41 -13.31 4.07
CA ALA A 68 5.78 -13.19 5.47
C ALA A 68 4.54 -13.00 6.38
N GLY A 69 3.56 -12.20 5.96
CA GLY A 69 2.32 -12.04 6.71
C GLY A 69 1.43 -13.28 6.70
N VAL A 70 1.39 -14.02 5.59
CA VAL A 70 0.72 -15.34 5.53
C VAL A 70 1.37 -16.33 6.50
N LEU A 71 2.71 -16.37 6.54
CA LEU A 71 3.46 -17.20 7.49
C LEU A 71 3.18 -16.78 8.95
N PHE A 72 3.16 -15.47 9.22
CA PHE A 72 2.81 -14.93 10.54
C PHE A 72 1.40 -15.37 10.98
N LEU A 73 0.38 -15.20 10.13
CA LEU A 73 -0.99 -15.63 10.43
C LEU A 73 -1.10 -17.15 10.63
N THR A 74 -0.36 -17.93 9.83
CA THR A 74 -0.33 -19.39 9.96
C THR A 74 0.30 -19.80 11.29
N ALA A 75 1.43 -19.18 11.65
CA ALA A 75 2.09 -19.41 12.94
C ALA A 75 1.17 -19.05 14.12
N TRP A 76 0.44 -17.93 14.01
CA TRP A 76 -0.57 -17.53 15.00
C TRP A 76 -1.65 -18.60 15.16
N ALA A 77 -2.25 -19.04 14.06
CA ALA A 77 -3.32 -20.04 14.08
C ALA A 77 -2.85 -21.37 14.68
N VAL A 78 -1.62 -21.81 14.33
CA VAL A 78 -1.00 -23.02 14.89
C VAL A 78 -0.78 -22.86 16.40
N GLN A 79 -0.23 -21.72 16.85
CA GLN A 79 -0.02 -21.47 18.29
C GLN A 79 -1.34 -21.49 19.07
N ALA A 80 -2.39 -20.85 18.54
CA ALA A 80 -3.72 -20.86 19.17
C ALA A 80 -4.32 -22.28 19.24
N ALA A 81 -4.16 -23.09 18.19
CA ALA A 81 -4.59 -24.48 18.16
C ALA A 81 -3.82 -25.35 19.16
N LEU A 82 -2.51 -25.17 19.28
CA LEU A 82 -1.68 -25.89 20.26
C LEU A 82 -2.06 -25.54 21.70
N ALA A 83 -2.28 -24.25 22.00
CA ALA A 83 -2.76 -23.82 23.32
C ALA A 83 -4.14 -24.41 23.66
N TYR A 84 -5.05 -24.46 22.67
CA TYR A 84 -6.35 -25.10 22.84
C TYR A 84 -6.24 -26.61 23.09
N GLN A 85 -5.38 -27.31 22.32
CA GLN A 85 -5.14 -28.74 22.54
C GLN A 85 -4.52 -29.02 23.90
N ALA A 86 -3.60 -28.17 24.38
CA ALA A 86 -3.05 -28.28 25.72
C ALA A 86 -4.14 -28.11 26.79
N ALA A 87 -5.01 -27.10 26.65
CA ALA A 87 -6.15 -26.89 27.53
C ALA A 87 -7.12 -28.08 27.57
N LEU A 88 -7.36 -28.72 26.41
CA LEU A 88 -8.19 -29.93 26.33
C LEU A 88 -7.54 -31.12 27.06
N ARG A 89 -6.23 -31.29 26.95
CA ARG A 89 -5.49 -32.37 27.63
C ARG A 89 -5.49 -32.18 29.15
N GLU A 90 -5.34 -30.95 29.62
CA GLU A 90 -5.40 -30.62 31.06
C GLU A 90 -6.83 -30.68 31.64
N GLY A 91 -7.86 -30.55 30.79
CA GLY A 91 -9.27 -30.47 31.17
C GLY A 91 -10.15 -31.65 30.74
N ALA A 92 -9.58 -32.79 30.33
CA ALA A 92 -10.19 -33.88 29.56
C ALA A 92 -11.40 -34.65 30.18
N GLY A 93 -12.12 -34.10 31.17
CA GLY A 93 -13.21 -34.81 31.84
C GLY A 93 -14.50 -34.04 32.16
N ARG A 94 -14.64 -32.73 31.89
CA ARG A 94 -15.81 -31.97 32.44
C ARG A 94 -16.68 -31.15 31.49
N TYR A 95 -16.30 -30.90 30.24
CA TYR A 95 -17.08 -30.03 29.35
C TYR A 95 -17.21 -30.57 27.92
N LEU A 96 -18.22 -31.43 27.70
CA LEU A 96 -18.59 -31.99 26.39
C LEU A 96 -19.34 -31.00 25.46
N GLY A 97 -19.64 -29.77 25.91
CA GLY A 97 -20.33 -28.75 25.10
C GLY A 97 -19.45 -27.89 24.17
N GLY A 98 -18.16 -28.20 24.04
CA GLY A 98 -17.13 -27.25 23.56
C GLY A 98 -16.86 -27.17 22.05
N SER A 99 -17.28 -28.13 21.22
CA SER A 99 -16.84 -28.20 19.81
C SER A 99 -17.41 -27.08 18.93
N ARG A 100 -18.71 -26.77 19.05
CA ARG A 100 -19.34 -25.65 18.32
C ARG A 100 -18.79 -24.29 18.75
N ALA A 101 -18.47 -24.13 20.04
CA ALA A 101 -17.89 -22.91 20.58
C ALA A 101 -16.42 -22.71 20.14
N ALA A 102 -15.67 -23.80 19.96
CA ALA A 102 -14.31 -23.78 19.40
C ALA A 102 -14.32 -23.39 17.91
N ALA A 103 -15.22 -23.97 17.12
CA ALA A 103 -15.39 -23.59 15.71
C ALA A 103 -15.80 -22.11 15.56
N ALA A 104 -16.75 -21.64 16.38
CA ALA A 104 -17.18 -20.25 16.38
C ALA A 104 -16.08 -19.27 16.83
N SER A 105 -15.15 -19.71 17.70
CA SER A 105 -14.01 -18.87 18.08
C SER A 105 -12.93 -18.85 17.00
N MET A 106 -12.67 -19.94 16.29
CA MET A 106 -11.77 -19.92 15.13
C MET A 106 -12.24 -18.97 14.01
N ALA A 107 -13.54 -18.70 13.91
CA ALA A 107 -14.05 -17.66 13.02
C ALA A 107 -13.43 -16.28 13.30
N TRP A 108 -12.94 -16.00 14.52
CA TRP A 108 -12.23 -14.75 14.78
C TRP A 108 -10.92 -14.60 14.01
N LEU A 109 -10.29 -15.70 13.56
CA LEU A 109 -9.12 -15.64 12.67
C LEU A 109 -9.46 -15.06 11.30
N THR A 110 -10.73 -15.03 10.89
CA THR A 110 -11.11 -14.38 9.64
C THR A 110 -10.89 -12.87 9.73
N VAL A 111 -10.96 -12.26 10.91
CA VAL A 111 -10.72 -10.81 11.07
C VAL A 111 -9.29 -10.41 10.70
N PRO A 112 -8.22 -10.94 11.33
CA PRO A 112 -6.86 -10.62 10.93
C PRO A 112 -6.53 -11.11 9.52
N LEU A 113 -7.12 -12.21 9.06
CA LEU A 113 -6.95 -12.67 7.67
C LEU A 113 -7.56 -11.68 6.66
N LEU A 114 -8.77 -11.17 6.92
CA LEU A 114 -9.43 -10.17 6.09
C LEU A 114 -8.69 -8.83 6.16
N LEU A 115 -8.27 -8.39 7.35
CA LEU A 115 -7.48 -7.17 7.53
C LEU A 115 -6.15 -7.25 6.76
N TRP A 116 -5.43 -8.37 6.88
CA TRP A 116 -4.17 -8.57 6.17
C TRP A 116 -4.39 -8.69 4.67
N GLY A 117 -5.28 -9.59 4.23
CA GLY A 117 -5.54 -9.82 2.81
C GLY A 117 -6.06 -8.56 2.12
N THR A 118 -7.11 -7.94 2.68
CA THR A 118 -7.71 -6.73 2.10
C THR A 118 -6.77 -5.54 2.21
N GLY A 119 -6.12 -5.36 3.37
CA GLY A 119 -5.16 -4.26 3.56
C GLY A 119 -3.97 -4.36 2.60
N PHE A 120 -3.40 -5.56 2.46
CA PHE A 120 -2.35 -5.82 1.48
C PHE A 120 -2.83 -5.50 0.06
N TRP A 121 -3.97 -6.05 -0.37
CA TRP A 121 -4.47 -5.82 -1.74
C TRP A 121 -4.90 -4.39 -2.01
N LEU A 122 -5.38 -3.65 -1.01
CA LEU A 122 -5.67 -2.22 -1.15
C LEU A 122 -4.39 -1.43 -1.38
N VAL A 123 -3.32 -1.71 -0.63
CA VAL A 123 -2.05 -0.97 -0.75
C VAL A 123 -1.21 -1.44 -1.94
N SER A 124 -1.19 -2.74 -2.24
CA SER A 124 -0.50 -3.26 -3.42
C SER A 124 -1.28 -2.97 -4.70
N GLY A 125 -2.61 -2.93 -4.62
CA GLY A 125 -3.50 -2.64 -5.74
C GLY A 125 -3.39 -1.20 -6.21
N THR A 126 -3.22 -0.24 -5.28
CA THR A 126 -2.88 1.13 -5.66
C THR A 126 -1.54 1.15 -6.38
N ALA A 127 -0.52 0.42 -5.89
CA ALA A 127 0.79 0.28 -6.53
C ALA A 127 0.77 -0.44 -7.90
N SER A 128 -0.30 -1.17 -8.22
CA SER A 128 -0.51 -1.87 -9.49
C SER A 128 -1.48 -1.14 -10.43
N SER A 129 -1.60 0.18 -10.30
CA SER A 129 -2.43 1.01 -11.19
C SER A 129 -1.59 1.90 -12.11
N PRO A 130 -2.12 2.37 -13.25
CA PRO A 130 -1.46 3.39 -14.07
C PRO A 130 -1.11 4.65 -13.27
N ALA A 131 -1.97 5.02 -12.31
CA ALA A 131 -1.79 6.20 -11.47
C ALA A 131 -0.55 6.06 -10.56
N ALA A 132 -0.32 4.90 -9.94
CA ALA A 132 0.86 4.71 -9.10
C ALA A 132 2.17 4.67 -9.90
N ALA A 133 2.15 4.22 -11.15
CA ALA A 133 3.31 4.33 -12.03
C ALA A 133 3.68 5.81 -12.28
N LEU A 134 2.67 6.68 -12.37
CA LEU A 134 2.86 8.13 -12.55
C LEU A 134 3.21 8.86 -11.26
N ASP A 135 2.73 8.42 -10.10
CA ASP A 135 3.04 9.03 -8.79
C ASP A 135 4.56 9.06 -8.52
N ARG A 136 5.28 8.01 -8.93
CA ARG A 136 6.75 7.96 -8.87
C ARG A 136 7.40 8.96 -9.82
N PHE A 137 6.83 9.12 -11.00
CA PHE A 137 7.27 10.15 -11.94
C PHE A 137 7.04 11.54 -11.34
N GLU A 138 5.85 11.84 -10.84
CA GLU A 138 5.51 13.11 -10.22
C GLU A 138 6.43 13.42 -9.03
N THR A 139 6.73 12.43 -8.19
CA THR A 139 7.64 12.57 -7.04
C THR A 139 9.10 12.84 -7.45
N SER A 140 9.57 12.23 -8.55
CA SER A 140 10.94 12.40 -9.04
C SER A 140 11.11 13.59 -10.01
N TRP A 141 10.02 14.13 -10.54
CA TRP A 141 10.06 15.22 -11.51
C TRP A 141 10.67 16.52 -10.97
N PRO A 142 10.42 16.97 -9.72
CA PRO A 142 11.13 18.09 -9.12
C PRO A 142 12.65 17.88 -9.07
N ALA A 143 13.11 16.65 -8.80
CA ALA A 143 14.53 16.34 -8.75
C ALA A 143 15.16 16.49 -10.15
N LEU A 144 14.48 16.01 -11.20
CA LEU A 144 14.89 16.23 -12.59
C LEU A 144 14.92 17.73 -12.94
N ALA A 145 13.93 18.50 -12.50
CA ALA A 145 13.85 19.95 -12.73
C ALA A 145 14.97 20.74 -12.04
N SER A 146 15.51 20.23 -10.92
CA SER A 146 16.72 20.76 -10.28
C SER A 146 18.04 20.30 -10.91
N GLY A 147 18.01 19.58 -12.04
CA GLY A 147 19.19 19.07 -12.73
C GLY A 147 19.64 17.66 -12.30
N GLY A 148 18.85 16.97 -11.48
CA GLY A 148 19.09 15.58 -11.09
C GLY A 148 18.66 14.56 -12.15
N SER A 149 18.49 13.32 -11.71
CA SER A 149 17.93 12.22 -12.52
C SER A 149 16.53 11.84 -12.04
N LEU A 150 15.81 11.08 -12.86
CA LEU A 150 14.58 10.43 -12.43
C LEU A 150 14.92 9.22 -11.55
N ASP A 151 13.89 8.66 -10.91
CA ASP A 151 14.02 7.38 -10.23
C ASP A 151 14.54 6.30 -11.22
N PRO A 152 15.58 5.52 -10.88
CA PRO A 152 16.12 4.47 -11.75
C PRO A 152 15.07 3.47 -12.24
N GLY A 153 14.01 3.24 -11.46
CA GLY A 153 12.89 2.38 -11.83
C GLY A 153 12.02 2.93 -12.97
N ILE A 154 12.18 4.20 -13.33
CA ILE A 154 11.48 4.88 -14.44
C ILE A 154 12.37 4.93 -15.69
N GLU A 155 13.68 5.08 -15.53
CA GLU A 155 14.64 5.22 -16.65
C GLU A 155 14.87 3.92 -17.46
N THR A 156 14.20 2.83 -17.12
CA THR A 156 14.41 1.50 -17.73
C THR A 156 14.09 1.46 -19.22
N TYR A 157 13.35 2.42 -19.75
CA TYR A 157 13.05 2.58 -21.17
C TYR A 157 13.72 3.85 -21.70
N GLY A 158 14.75 3.66 -22.53
CA GLY A 158 15.58 4.74 -23.07
C GLY A 158 14.75 5.82 -23.75
N GLY A 159 15.01 7.08 -23.41
CA GLY A 159 14.37 8.25 -24.02
C GLY A 159 13.33 8.96 -23.14
N PHE A 160 12.82 8.34 -22.07
CA PHE A 160 11.85 8.99 -21.20
C PHE A 160 12.41 10.27 -20.54
N SER A 161 13.63 10.20 -19.99
CA SER A 161 14.29 11.35 -19.35
C SER A 161 14.56 12.49 -20.33
N ALA A 162 14.82 12.20 -21.61
CA ALA A 162 14.98 13.21 -22.65
C ALA A 162 13.64 13.93 -22.93
N SER A 163 12.55 13.20 -23.15
CA SER A 163 11.22 13.79 -23.34
C SER A 163 10.78 14.61 -22.12
N ALA A 164 11.03 14.12 -20.91
CA ALA A 164 10.74 14.84 -19.68
C ALA A 164 11.56 16.14 -19.53
N ARG A 165 12.84 16.13 -19.91
CA ARG A 165 13.68 17.34 -19.93
C ARG A 165 13.20 18.35 -20.98
N THR A 166 12.78 17.90 -22.16
CA THR A 166 12.19 18.78 -23.18
C THR A 166 10.92 19.46 -22.66
N ALA A 167 10.04 18.71 -21.99
CA ALA A 167 8.85 19.26 -21.35
C ALA A 167 9.20 20.31 -20.27
N LEU A 168 10.22 20.04 -19.45
CA LEU A 168 10.74 21.01 -18.47
C LEU A 168 11.29 22.28 -19.12
N GLY A 169 12.04 22.16 -20.21
CA GLY A 169 12.54 23.32 -20.96
C GLY A 169 11.39 24.17 -21.53
N THR A 170 10.28 23.55 -21.92
CA THR A 170 9.06 24.27 -22.33
C THR A 170 8.40 24.99 -21.15
N LEU A 171 8.28 24.35 -19.98
CA LEU A 171 7.78 24.99 -18.77
C LEU A 171 8.65 26.19 -18.34
N GLN A 172 9.98 26.04 -18.38
CA GLN A 172 10.91 27.13 -18.04
C GLN A 172 10.74 28.33 -18.99
N ARG A 173 10.54 28.09 -20.29
CA ARG A 173 10.22 29.15 -21.26
C ARG A 173 8.90 29.83 -20.95
N LEU A 174 7.84 29.08 -20.65
CA LEU A 174 6.53 29.64 -20.28
C LEU A 174 6.59 30.45 -18.99
N CYS A 175 7.39 30.00 -18.01
CA CYS A 175 7.68 30.74 -16.79
C CYS A 175 8.37 32.08 -17.09
N ALA A 176 9.43 32.06 -17.91
CA ALA A 176 10.16 33.28 -18.29
C ALA A 176 9.31 34.27 -19.10
N GLN A 177 8.31 33.78 -19.82
CA GLN A 177 7.34 34.60 -20.56
C GLN A 177 6.19 35.15 -19.68
N GLY A 178 6.16 34.83 -18.39
CA GLY A 178 5.08 35.23 -17.48
C GLY A 178 3.74 34.55 -17.78
N SER A 179 3.75 33.41 -18.48
CA SER A 179 2.54 32.62 -18.79
C SER A 179 2.15 31.64 -17.67
N LEU A 180 3.03 31.44 -16.69
CA LEU A 180 2.80 30.63 -15.48
C LEU A 180 2.70 31.53 -14.24
N SER A 181 2.43 30.93 -13.08
CA SER A 181 2.45 31.63 -11.79
C SER A 181 3.73 32.47 -11.58
N SER A 182 3.61 33.65 -10.99
CA SER A 182 4.72 34.61 -10.80
C SER A 182 5.87 34.09 -9.93
N ASP A 183 5.65 33.03 -9.16
CA ASP A 183 6.64 32.37 -8.31
C ASP A 183 7.24 31.10 -8.95
N CYS A 184 6.98 30.85 -10.24
CA CYS A 184 7.41 29.64 -10.95
C CYS A 184 8.94 29.45 -10.94
N SER A 185 9.72 30.54 -10.93
CA SER A 185 11.20 30.49 -10.92
C SER A 185 11.79 30.29 -9.53
N THR A 186 10.99 30.42 -8.46
CA THR A 186 11.49 30.38 -7.07
C THR A 186 11.87 28.96 -6.64
N SER A 187 11.24 27.93 -7.21
CA SER A 187 11.60 26.54 -6.96
C SER A 187 11.22 25.62 -8.11
N ALA A 188 11.93 24.51 -8.25
CA ALA A 188 11.60 23.44 -9.20
C ALA A 188 10.17 22.88 -9.00
N ARG A 189 9.66 22.89 -7.76
CA ARG A 189 8.27 22.48 -7.47
C ARG A 189 7.25 23.49 -7.97
N ASN A 190 7.55 24.79 -7.88
CA ASN A 190 6.63 25.84 -8.34
C ASN A 190 6.41 25.78 -9.86
N LEU A 191 7.44 25.37 -10.61
CA LEU A 191 7.34 25.15 -12.05
C LEU A 191 6.27 24.12 -12.44
N LEU A 192 5.98 23.16 -11.55
CA LEU A 192 5.06 22.05 -11.79
C LEU A 192 3.65 22.30 -11.25
N ARG A 193 3.41 23.40 -10.53
CA ARG A 193 2.13 23.71 -9.87
C ARG A 193 0.95 23.79 -10.84
N ASP A 194 1.21 24.36 -12.00
CA ASP A 194 0.24 24.60 -13.08
C ASP A 194 0.20 23.43 -14.08
N VAL A 195 0.74 22.27 -13.71
CA VAL A 195 0.70 21.05 -14.53
C VAL A 195 -0.40 20.12 -14.01
N ARG A 196 -1.10 19.45 -14.93
CA ARG A 196 -2.05 18.38 -14.64
C ARG A 196 -1.76 17.15 -15.49
N ILE A 197 -1.80 16.00 -14.85
CA ILE A 197 -1.64 14.71 -15.48
C ILE A 197 -3.01 14.05 -15.54
N ALA A 198 -3.49 13.76 -16.73
CA ALA A 198 -4.73 13.02 -16.95
C ALA A 198 -4.40 11.67 -17.56
N VAL A 199 -4.92 10.60 -16.97
CA VAL A 199 -4.73 9.23 -17.46
C VAL A 199 -5.99 8.79 -18.20
N VAL A 200 -5.81 8.37 -19.44
CA VAL A 200 -6.87 7.81 -20.27
C VAL A 200 -6.52 6.34 -20.53
N PRO A 201 -7.30 5.37 -20.03
CA PRO A 201 -7.11 3.98 -20.39
C PRO A 201 -7.38 3.81 -21.89
N ALA A 202 -6.47 3.13 -22.59
CA ALA A 202 -6.68 2.73 -23.97
C ALA A 202 -7.33 1.33 -23.99
N ASP A 203 -6.81 0.41 -23.18
CA ASP A 203 -7.27 -0.97 -23.01
C ASP A 203 -7.03 -1.45 -21.57
N ALA A 204 -7.33 -2.73 -21.29
CA ALA A 204 -7.08 -3.34 -19.97
C ALA A 204 -5.60 -3.32 -19.55
N ASP A 205 -4.68 -3.33 -20.52
CA ASP A 205 -3.23 -3.38 -20.31
C ASP A 205 -2.49 -2.15 -20.80
N GLU A 206 -3.20 -1.15 -21.34
CA GLU A 206 -2.59 0.02 -21.96
C GLU A 206 -3.30 1.30 -21.51
N ALA A 207 -2.52 2.33 -21.21
CA ALA A 207 -3.03 3.64 -20.83
C ALA A 207 -2.10 4.72 -21.37
N THR A 208 -2.67 5.87 -21.67
CA THR A 208 -1.90 7.05 -22.06
C THR A 208 -2.15 8.14 -21.04
N ALA A 209 -1.08 8.76 -20.54
CA ALA A 209 -1.17 9.91 -19.66
C ALA A 209 -0.73 11.17 -20.39
N SER A 210 -1.61 12.17 -20.43
CA SER A 210 -1.31 13.48 -20.99
C SER A 210 -0.95 14.44 -19.86
N VAL A 211 0.22 15.05 -19.96
CA VAL A 211 0.72 16.06 -19.04
C VAL A 211 0.49 17.42 -19.68
N THR A 212 -0.37 18.23 -19.08
CA THR A 212 -0.85 19.49 -19.64
C THR A 212 -0.59 20.65 -18.70
N VAL A 213 -0.19 21.80 -19.25
CA VAL A 213 -0.25 23.07 -18.53
C VAL A 213 -1.71 23.50 -18.45
N VAL A 214 -2.15 23.86 -17.24
CA VAL A 214 -3.47 24.39 -16.99
C VAL A 214 -3.38 25.80 -16.43
N SER A 215 -4.35 26.64 -16.78
CA SER A 215 -4.58 27.91 -16.08
C SER A 215 -5.87 27.82 -15.28
N PHE A 216 -5.92 28.43 -14.10
CA PHE A 216 -7.16 28.48 -13.31
C PHE A 216 -7.99 29.69 -13.71
N GLU A 217 -9.17 29.45 -14.26
CA GLU A 217 -10.13 30.50 -14.59
C GLU A 217 -11.26 30.52 -13.57
N ARG A 218 -11.66 31.71 -13.11
CA ARG A 218 -12.85 31.87 -12.27
C ARG A 218 -14.08 31.74 -13.16
N ARG A 219 -14.88 30.69 -12.93
CA ARG A 219 -16.18 30.51 -13.57
C ARG A 219 -17.30 30.86 -12.58
N PRO A 220 -18.37 31.53 -13.04
CA PRO A 220 -19.57 31.70 -12.23
C PRO A 220 -20.10 30.32 -11.83
N SER A 221 -20.36 30.12 -10.55
CA SER A 221 -20.96 28.91 -10.01
C SER A 221 -22.08 29.28 -9.03
N ARG A 222 -22.84 28.27 -8.57
CA ARG A 222 -23.89 28.48 -7.56
C ARG A 222 -23.63 27.59 -6.36
N PHE A 223 -23.46 28.18 -5.19
CA PHE A 223 -23.41 27.44 -3.93
C PHE A 223 -24.85 27.08 -3.52
N LEU A 224 -25.12 25.78 -3.35
CA LEU A 224 -26.45 25.22 -3.09
C LEU A 224 -27.52 25.58 -4.14
N GLY A 225 -27.12 26.03 -5.33
CA GLY A 225 -28.05 26.44 -6.39
C GLY A 225 -28.69 27.83 -6.21
N ILE A 226 -28.45 28.51 -5.07
CA ILE A 226 -29.14 29.75 -4.69
C ILE A 226 -28.17 30.93 -4.58
N PHE A 227 -26.96 30.72 -4.07
CA PHE A 227 -26.00 31.78 -3.84
C PHE A 227 -25.00 31.89 -5.00
N SER A 228 -24.90 33.07 -5.59
CA SER A 228 -23.86 33.36 -6.59
C SER A 228 -22.48 33.14 -5.97
N ALA A 229 -21.69 32.28 -6.61
CA ALA A 229 -20.34 31.95 -6.20
C ALA A 229 -19.41 32.00 -7.42
N THR A 230 -18.11 31.86 -7.16
CA THR A 230 -17.11 31.66 -8.21
C THR A 230 -16.29 30.44 -7.87
N GLU A 231 -16.08 29.56 -8.85
CA GLU A 231 -15.22 28.40 -8.72
C GLU A 231 -13.99 28.58 -9.62
N LEU A 232 -12.82 28.14 -9.15
CA LEU A 232 -11.60 28.08 -9.95
C LEU A 232 -11.56 26.75 -10.68
N VAL A 233 -11.67 26.80 -12.01
CA VAL A 233 -11.67 25.61 -12.86
C VAL A 233 -10.34 25.55 -13.63
N PRO A 234 -9.62 24.41 -13.62
CA PRO A 234 -8.43 24.25 -14.45
C PRO A 234 -8.84 24.16 -15.92
N VAL A 235 -8.26 25.01 -16.75
CA VAL A 235 -8.46 25.03 -18.20
C VAL A 235 -7.15 24.61 -18.88
N PRO A 236 -7.14 23.50 -19.63
CA PRO A 236 -5.93 23.05 -20.33
C PRO A 236 -5.53 24.06 -21.40
N ARG A 237 -4.23 24.39 -21.44
CA ARG A 237 -3.64 25.33 -22.40
C ARG A 237 -2.81 24.59 -23.43
N GLN A 238 -1.89 23.76 -22.97
CA GLN A 238 -0.90 23.11 -23.82
C GLN A 238 -0.50 21.76 -23.23
N THR A 239 -0.50 20.71 -24.05
CA THR A 239 0.13 19.43 -23.69
C THR A 239 1.64 19.57 -23.79
N LEU A 240 2.36 19.09 -22.78
CA LEU A 240 3.82 19.12 -22.73
C LEU A 240 4.43 17.74 -23.03
N LEU A 241 3.78 16.70 -22.52
CA LEU A 241 4.29 15.35 -22.55
C LEU A 241 3.12 14.37 -22.66
N THR A 242 3.26 13.41 -23.56
CA THR A 242 2.39 12.24 -23.63
C THR A 242 3.19 11.04 -23.17
N ILE A 243 2.69 10.32 -22.16
CA ILE A 243 3.35 9.17 -21.54
C ILE A 243 2.54 7.93 -21.87
N HIS A 244 3.20 6.90 -22.39
CA HIS A 244 2.58 5.60 -22.66
C HIS A 244 2.88 4.66 -21.49
N LEU A 245 1.83 4.04 -20.98
CA LEU A 245 1.84 3.13 -19.86
C LEU A 245 1.36 1.76 -20.31
N ARG A 246 2.04 0.70 -19.84
CA ARG A 246 1.64 -0.68 -20.14
C ARG A 246 1.71 -1.55 -18.89
N ALA A 247 0.73 -2.43 -18.73
CA ALA A 247 0.74 -3.49 -17.75
C ALA A 247 1.63 -4.64 -18.25
N LEU A 248 2.83 -4.77 -17.69
CA LEU A 248 3.80 -5.79 -18.06
C LEU A 248 3.85 -6.91 -17.00
N PRO A 249 4.16 -8.16 -17.40
CA PRO A 249 4.38 -9.24 -16.44
C PRO A 249 5.43 -8.86 -15.40
N ALA A 250 5.14 -9.15 -14.13
CA ALA A 250 6.06 -8.95 -13.02
C ALA A 250 6.68 -10.31 -12.63
N PRO A 251 7.88 -10.66 -13.15
CA PRO A 251 8.52 -11.91 -12.77
C PRO A 251 8.92 -11.86 -11.29
N LEU A 252 8.67 -12.97 -10.59
CA LEU A 252 9.14 -13.13 -9.21
C LEU A 252 10.62 -13.50 -9.18
N PRO A 253 11.28 -13.33 -8.02
CA PRO A 253 12.60 -13.92 -7.79
C PRO A 253 12.59 -15.41 -8.15
N GLY A 254 13.54 -15.84 -8.97
CA GLY A 254 13.59 -17.22 -9.49
C GLY A 254 12.79 -17.45 -10.78
N GLY A 255 12.23 -16.41 -11.41
CA GLY A 255 11.60 -16.50 -12.74
C GLY A 255 10.17 -17.04 -12.74
N LEU A 256 9.52 -17.10 -11.57
CA LEU A 256 8.17 -17.65 -11.43
C LEU A 256 7.13 -16.63 -11.88
N GLU A 257 6.22 -17.03 -12.78
CA GLU A 257 5.14 -16.18 -13.30
C GLU A 257 3.80 -16.54 -12.62
N LEU A 258 3.28 -15.65 -11.78
CA LEU A 258 1.97 -15.83 -11.12
C LEU A 258 0.82 -15.09 -11.83
N GLY A 259 1.03 -14.65 -13.08
CA GLY A 259 0.08 -13.80 -13.80
C GLY A 259 -0.04 -12.36 -13.24
N ALA A 260 0.81 -12.00 -12.27
CA ALA A 260 0.89 -10.65 -11.74
C ALA A 260 1.40 -9.67 -12.81
N ARG A 261 0.70 -8.54 -12.94
CA ARG A 261 1.04 -7.47 -13.88
C ARG A 261 1.35 -6.18 -13.14
N ARG A 262 2.30 -5.42 -13.67
CA ARG A 262 2.71 -4.12 -13.13
C ARG A 262 2.68 -3.07 -14.23
N TRP A 263 2.05 -1.95 -13.95
CA TRP A 263 2.08 -0.79 -14.83
C TRP A 263 3.47 -0.17 -14.85
N ARG A 264 3.98 0.07 -16.06
CA ARG A 264 5.25 0.75 -16.29
C ARG A 264 5.10 1.79 -17.37
N ILE A 265 5.91 2.84 -17.29
CA ILE A 265 6.09 3.79 -18.38
C ILE A 265 6.93 3.10 -19.45
N VAL A 266 6.37 2.90 -20.64
CA VAL A 266 7.04 2.23 -21.77
C VAL A 266 7.55 3.22 -22.82
N GLY A 267 7.10 4.47 -22.77
CA GLY A 267 7.57 5.52 -23.66
C GLY A 267 6.99 6.88 -23.30
N ALA A 268 7.59 7.93 -23.84
CA ALA A 268 7.01 9.27 -23.78
C ALA A 268 7.45 10.12 -24.96
N ALA A 269 6.52 10.94 -25.45
CA ALA A 269 6.73 11.91 -26.50
C ALA A 269 6.50 13.31 -25.95
N ALA A 270 7.51 14.19 -26.07
CA ALA A 270 7.29 15.61 -25.86
C ALA A 270 6.42 16.17 -27.00
N ALA A 271 5.52 17.09 -26.65
CA ALA A 271 4.67 17.79 -27.62
C ALA A 271 5.42 18.91 -28.35
#